data_AF-A0A2V8SYU7-F1
#
_entry.id   AF-A0A2V8SYU7-F1
#
_cell.length_a   1.000
_cell.length_b   1.000
_cell.length_c   1.000
_cell.angle_alpha   90.00
_cell.angle_beta   90.00
_cell.angle_gamma   90.00
#
_symmetry.space_group_name_H-M   'P 1'
#
loop_
_entity.id
_entity.type
_entity.pdbx_description
1 polymer ?
#
loop_
_entity_poly.entity_id
_entity_poly.type
_entity_poly.pdbx_seq_one_letter_code
_entity_poly.pdbx_strand_id
1 'polypeptide(L)'
;MRKTTITTLALLLVVLLAPLQCLAGPKSGKAPQPLLAGPFPVGVTTAVFIDSSRTDSFTKQPRALVTEIWYPATDDARRMPKNKYSDFIPGGVTPEIDELIKKTYKMSAAEIDNIYWNEAHRNAGVRKGRFPLVVFSHGNGGSRNQNTFWCDYLASHGYIIVSADHTGNARYTIINGKPILFQASERANSAKDRPLDVSFLLDQMIRWDKGADKRFASRIDTDGSGPALQGGDRDVGRPAFPHKPHRAIAAHAWD
;
A
#
# COMPACT_ATOMS: atom_id res chain seq x y z
N MET A 1 -1.61 63.93 -64.91
CA MET A 1 -1.92 62.83 -65.84
C MET A 1 -2.81 61.81 -65.12
N ARG A 2 -3.94 61.45 -65.74
CA ARG A 2 -4.82 60.24 -65.63
C ARG A 2 -4.76 59.35 -64.36
N LYS A 3 -5.83 58.71 -63.85
CA LYS A 3 -7.31 58.71 -63.93
C LYS A 3 -7.74 57.37 -63.26
N THR A 4 -8.84 57.35 -62.50
CA THR A 4 -9.83 56.24 -62.26
C THR A 4 -9.38 54.84 -61.73
N THR A 5 -9.87 54.32 -60.61
CA THR A 5 -11.16 53.61 -60.31
C THR A 5 -11.18 52.09 -60.61
N ILE A 6 -11.88 51.33 -59.74
CA ILE A 6 -12.63 50.06 -59.92
C ILE A 6 -11.95 48.73 -59.51
N THR A 7 -12.39 48.24 -58.34
CA THR A 7 -13.05 46.95 -58.03
C THR A 7 -12.86 45.73 -58.96
N THR A 8 -12.75 44.53 -58.37
CA THR A 8 -13.59 43.30 -58.58
C THR A 8 -12.77 41.99 -58.61
N LEU A 9 -13.00 41.17 -57.57
CA LEU A 9 -13.24 39.71 -57.55
C LEU A 9 -12.53 38.77 -58.55
N ALA A 10 -11.77 37.79 -58.03
CA ALA A 10 -11.78 36.43 -58.57
C ALA A 10 -11.28 35.42 -57.51
N LEU A 11 -12.23 34.64 -57.01
CA LEU A 11 -12.06 33.39 -56.30
C LEU A 11 -11.33 32.39 -57.23
N LEU A 12 -10.19 31.84 -56.82
CA LEU A 12 -9.65 30.64 -57.46
C LEU A 12 -9.08 29.67 -56.42
N LEU A 13 -9.84 28.59 -56.27
CA LEU A 13 -9.56 27.37 -55.55
C LEU A 13 -8.23 26.77 -56.02
N VAL A 14 -7.22 26.74 -55.15
CA VAL A 14 -6.07 25.83 -55.29
C VAL A 14 -6.06 24.94 -54.05
N VAL A 15 -6.78 23.83 -54.15
CA VAL A 15 -6.44 22.61 -53.43
C VAL A 15 -5.24 22.02 -54.16
N LEU A 16 -4.09 21.85 -53.50
CA LEU A 16 -3.27 20.64 -53.56
C LEU A 16 -1.99 20.79 -52.70
N LEU A 17 -1.89 19.88 -51.71
CA LEU A 17 -0.70 19.29 -51.10
C LEU A 17 0.35 20.22 -50.43
N ALA A 18 0.16 20.45 -49.12
CA ALA A 18 1.29 20.49 -48.20
C ALA A 18 1.45 19.10 -47.54
N PRO A 19 2.66 18.51 -47.51
CA PRO A 19 2.87 17.18 -46.97
C PRO A 19 2.67 17.17 -45.44
N LEU A 20 1.82 16.25 -45.02
CA LEU A 20 1.43 15.92 -43.66
C LEU A 20 2.56 15.14 -42.95
N GLN A 21 3.69 15.78 -42.61
CA GLN A 21 4.79 15.19 -41.83
C GLN A 21 5.43 16.33 -41.02
N CYS A 22 5.47 16.37 -39.69
CA CYS A 22 5.52 15.33 -38.68
C CYS A 22 4.61 15.65 -37.48
N LEU A 23 3.45 15.02 -37.39
CA LEU A 23 2.91 14.62 -36.09
C LEU A 23 3.59 13.30 -35.72
N ALA A 24 4.87 13.37 -35.35
CA ALA A 24 5.47 12.29 -34.58
C ALA A 24 4.89 12.40 -33.16
N GLY A 25 3.66 11.90 -33.00
CA GLY A 25 3.12 11.65 -31.67
C GLY A 25 4.09 10.74 -30.89
N PRO A 26 4.13 10.84 -29.56
CA PRO A 26 4.97 9.98 -28.75
C PRO A 26 4.73 8.53 -29.19
N LYS A 27 5.82 7.81 -29.51
CA LYS A 27 5.77 6.37 -29.79
C LYS A 27 4.87 5.75 -28.74
N SER A 28 3.83 5.04 -29.16
CA SER A 28 2.91 4.39 -28.25
C SER A 28 3.70 3.40 -27.39
N GLY A 29 4.21 3.85 -26.24
CA GLY A 29 4.49 2.93 -25.15
C GLY A 29 3.18 2.22 -24.87
N LYS A 30 3.22 0.89 -24.72
CA LYS A 30 2.05 0.12 -24.28
C LYS A 30 1.40 0.88 -23.13
N ALA A 31 0.10 1.16 -23.21
CA ALA A 31 -0.62 1.71 -22.07
C ALA A 31 -0.30 0.85 -20.84
N PRO A 32 -0.06 1.44 -19.66
CA PRO A 32 0.20 0.67 -18.46
C PRO A 32 -0.91 -0.37 -18.33
N GLN A 33 -0.56 -1.66 -18.29
CA GLN A 33 -1.55 -2.69 -18.05
C GLN A 33 -1.87 -2.64 -16.56
N PRO A 34 -3.03 -2.11 -16.14
CA PRO A 34 -3.29 -1.83 -14.73
C PRO A 34 -3.31 -3.09 -13.87
N LEU A 35 -3.38 -4.28 -14.48
CA LEU A 35 -3.37 -5.56 -13.80
C LEU A 35 -1.97 -6.16 -13.60
N LEU A 36 -0.94 -5.60 -14.24
CA LEU A 36 0.44 -6.08 -14.04
C LEU A 36 1.01 -5.51 -12.75
N ALA A 37 1.75 -6.36 -12.02
CA ALA A 37 2.58 -5.88 -10.93
C ALA A 37 3.58 -4.84 -11.42
N GLY A 38 3.90 -3.89 -10.55
CA GLY A 38 4.92 -2.89 -10.80
C GLY A 38 6.34 -3.50 -10.82
N PRO A 39 7.35 -2.68 -11.11
CA PRO A 39 8.70 -3.18 -11.35
C PRO A 39 9.38 -3.73 -10.09
N PHE A 40 8.96 -3.31 -8.89
CA PHE A 40 9.65 -3.70 -7.66
C PHE A 40 9.16 -5.06 -7.15
N PRO A 41 10.06 -5.96 -6.72
CA PRO A 41 9.64 -7.06 -5.87
C PRO A 41 9.14 -6.49 -4.53
N VAL A 42 8.33 -7.26 -3.81
CA VAL A 42 7.65 -6.79 -2.61
C VAL A 42 8.19 -7.49 -1.38
N GLY A 43 8.46 -6.71 -0.33
CA GLY A 43 8.73 -7.22 1.01
C GLY A 43 7.54 -6.96 1.92
N VAL A 44 7.37 -7.82 2.92
CA VAL A 44 6.39 -7.61 4.00
C VAL A 44 7.01 -7.95 5.35
N THR A 45 6.72 -7.14 6.37
CA THR A 45 7.18 -7.37 7.75
C THR A 45 6.04 -7.10 8.72
N THR A 46 6.03 -7.80 9.85
CA THR A 46 5.08 -7.56 10.93
C THR A 46 5.74 -6.74 12.04
N ALA A 47 5.02 -5.74 12.55
CA ALA A 47 5.38 -5.01 13.76
C ALA A 47 4.21 -4.99 14.74
N VAL A 48 4.50 -4.92 16.04
CA VAL A 48 3.48 -4.68 17.06
C VAL A 48 3.76 -3.32 17.66
N PHE A 49 2.87 -2.37 17.43
CA PHE A 49 2.98 -1.02 17.98
C PHE A 49 2.09 -0.89 19.20
N ILE A 50 2.61 -0.28 20.27
CA ILE A 50 1.89 -0.09 21.53
C ILE A 50 1.67 1.40 21.75
N ASP A 51 0.42 1.83 21.73
CA ASP A 51 0.01 3.18 22.09
C ASP A 51 -0.25 3.24 23.60
N SER A 52 0.77 3.65 24.35
CA SER A 52 0.69 3.82 25.81
C SER A 52 -0.17 5.00 26.26
N SER A 53 -0.62 5.87 25.34
CA SER A 53 -1.47 7.02 25.67
C SER A 53 -2.95 6.66 25.76
N ARG A 54 -3.35 5.51 25.19
CA ARG A 54 -4.74 5.03 25.18
C ARG A 54 -4.86 3.69 25.88
N THR A 55 -5.89 3.55 26.69
CA THR A 55 -6.31 2.26 27.24
C THR A 55 -7.35 1.64 26.31
N ASP A 56 -7.09 0.41 25.89
CA ASP A 56 -8.02 -0.38 25.10
C ASP A 56 -9.28 -0.71 25.90
N SER A 57 -10.46 -0.39 25.34
CA SER A 57 -11.75 -0.56 26.00
C SER A 57 -12.04 -2.01 26.38
N PHE A 58 -11.51 -2.98 25.64
CA PHE A 58 -11.78 -4.39 25.84
C PHE A 58 -10.74 -5.07 26.74
N THR A 59 -9.46 -5.04 26.35
CA THR A 59 -8.35 -5.70 27.05
C THR A 59 -7.93 -4.98 28.33
N LYS A 60 -8.31 -3.71 28.51
CA LYS A 60 -7.92 -2.85 29.63
C LYS A 60 -6.40 -2.63 29.74
N GLN A 61 -5.67 -2.88 28.67
CA GLN A 61 -4.22 -2.67 28.54
C GLN A 61 -3.94 -1.47 27.60
N PRO A 62 -2.69 -0.99 27.50
CA PRO A 62 -2.29 -0.09 26.42
C PRO A 62 -2.75 -0.60 25.04
N ARG A 63 -3.25 0.30 24.19
CA ARG A 63 -3.79 -0.05 22.87
C ARG A 63 -2.69 -0.59 21.96
N ALA A 64 -2.74 -1.89 21.71
CA ALA A 64 -1.77 -2.59 20.88
C ALA A 64 -2.31 -2.80 19.45
N LEU A 65 -1.45 -2.63 18.44
CA LEU A 65 -1.77 -2.79 17.03
C LEU A 65 -0.76 -3.73 16.37
N VAL A 66 -1.18 -4.96 16.08
CA VAL A 66 -0.41 -5.89 15.25
C VAL A 66 -0.56 -5.44 13.80
N THR A 67 0.56 -5.17 13.14
CA THR A 67 0.59 -4.39 11.90
C THR A 67 1.46 -5.08 10.87
N GLU A 68 0.94 -5.27 9.66
CA GLU A 68 1.74 -5.65 8.49
C GLU A 68 2.15 -4.40 7.71
N ILE A 69 3.40 -4.39 7.25
CA ILE A 69 3.99 -3.31 6.46
C ILE A 69 4.53 -3.91 5.16
N TRP A 70 3.91 -3.56 4.04
CA TRP A 70 4.38 -3.91 2.69
C TRP A 70 5.21 -2.76 2.13
N TYR A 71 6.27 -3.11 1.40
CA TYR A 71 7.21 -2.13 0.87
C TYR A 71 7.90 -2.63 -0.41
N PRO A 72 8.41 -1.72 -1.25
CA PRO A 72 9.29 -2.08 -2.34
C PRO A 72 10.56 -2.71 -1.78
N ALA A 73 10.85 -3.95 -2.15
CA ALA A 73 12.00 -4.70 -1.70
C ALA A 73 13.18 -4.60 -2.69
N THR A 74 14.36 -4.95 -2.20
CA THR A 74 15.58 -5.16 -3.00
C THR A 74 15.43 -6.36 -3.94
N ASP A 75 16.19 -6.39 -5.04
CA ASP A 75 15.98 -7.37 -6.13
C ASP A 75 16.28 -8.83 -5.76
N ASP A 76 17.08 -9.05 -4.72
CA ASP A 76 17.32 -10.37 -4.12
C ASP A 76 16.03 -11.02 -3.57
N ALA A 77 15.00 -10.24 -3.25
CA ALA A 77 13.70 -10.75 -2.82
C ALA A 77 13.07 -11.72 -3.84
N ARG A 78 13.34 -11.55 -5.14
CA ARG A 78 12.81 -12.44 -6.20
C ARG A 78 13.26 -13.90 -6.05
N ARG A 79 14.36 -14.12 -5.33
CA ARG A 79 14.94 -15.46 -5.08
C ARG A 79 14.59 -15.99 -3.69
N MET A 80 13.86 -15.22 -2.88
CA MET A 80 13.42 -15.65 -1.56
C MET A 80 12.24 -16.63 -1.67
N PRO A 81 12.05 -17.52 -0.68
CA PRO A 81 10.89 -18.39 -0.64
C PRO A 81 9.58 -17.57 -0.62
N LYS A 82 8.50 -18.19 -1.09
CA LYS A 82 7.14 -17.65 -0.95
C LYS A 82 6.67 -17.78 0.49
N ASN A 83 5.85 -16.82 0.92
CA ASN A 83 5.34 -16.78 2.27
C ASN A 83 4.24 -17.82 2.47
N LYS A 84 4.18 -18.37 3.68
CA LYS A 84 3.10 -19.20 4.18
C LYS A 84 2.10 -18.35 4.95
N TYR A 85 0.89 -18.86 5.16
CA TYR A 85 -0.09 -18.19 6.01
C TYR A 85 0.40 -18.09 7.46
N SER A 86 1.01 -19.17 7.95
CA SER A 86 1.62 -19.26 9.27
C SER A 86 2.70 -18.20 9.53
N ASP A 87 3.37 -17.69 8.50
CA ASP A 87 4.37 -16.61 8.62
C ASP A 87 3.76 -15.27 9.06
N PHE A 88 2.45 -15.10 8.88
CA PHE A 88 1.69 -13.93 9.32
C PHE A 88 1.13 -14.11 10.73
N ILE A 89 1.59 -15.09 11.51
CA ILE A 89 1.16 -15.30 12.89
C ILE A 89 2.32 -14.90 13.83
N PRO A 90 2.24 -13.75 14.52
CA PRO A 90 3.30 -13.34 15.45
C PRO A 90 3.48 -14.37 16.56
N GLY A 91 4.72 -14.86 16.74
CA GLY A 91 5.03 -15.91 17.71
C GLY A 91 4.74 -17.34 17.23
N GLY A 92 4.29 -17.51 15.98
CA GLY A 92 4.04 -18.81 15.37
C GLY A 92 2.67 -19.42 15.73
N VAL A 93 2.39 -20.57 15.12
CA VAL A 93 1.12 -21.29 15.28
C VAL A 93 1.23 -22.26 16.44
N THR A 94 0.61 -21.93 17.58
CA THR A 94 0.42 -22.85 18.71
C THR A 94 -0.81 -23.75 18.47
N PRO A 95 -0.99 -24.86 19.22
CA PRO A 95 -2.20 -25.67 19.11
C PRO A 95 -3.50 -24.88 19.33
N GLU A 96 -3.51 -23.94 20.29
CA GLU A 96 -4.66 -23.06 20.54
C GLU A 96 -4.98 -22.16 19.33
N ILE A 97 -3.94 -21.58 18.71
CA ILE A 97 -4.08 -20.75 17.51
C ILE A 97 -4.52 -21.60 16.31
N ASP A 98 -3.98 -22.81 16.15
CA ASP A 98 -4.37 -23.71 15.07
C ASP A 98 -5.84 -24.13 15.19
N GLU A 99 -6.32 -24.43 16.40
CA GLU A 99 -7.75 -24.72 16.64
C GLU A 99 -8.64 -23.50 16.34
N LEU A 100 -8.20 -22.29 16.67
CA LEU A 100 -8.90 -21.06 16.28
C LEU A 100 -8.95 -20.90 14.75
N ILE A 101 -7.84 -21.17 14.05
CA ILE A 101 -7.75 -21.11 12.58
C ILE A 101 -8.68 -22.16 11.97
N LYS A 102 -8.67 -23.40 12.46
CA LYS A 102 -9.61 -24.48 12.04
C LYS A 102 -11.06 -24.08 12.23
N LYS A 103 -11.41 -23.52 13.39
CA LYS A 103 -12.78 -23.07 13.64
C LYS A 103 -13.21 -22.00 12.64
N THR A 104 -12.29 -21.10 12.28
CA THR A 104 -12.52 -19.95 11.41
C THR A 104 -12.60 -20.34 9.93
N TYR A 105 -11.61 -21.08 9.43
CA TYR A 105 -11.43 -21.37 8.01
C TYR A 105 -11.80 -22.80 7.61
N LYS A 106 -12.15 -23.65 8.58
CA LYS A 106 -12.39 -25.09 8.40
C LYS A 106 -11.17 -25.85 7.87
N MET A 107 -9.98 -25.28 8.06
CA MET A 107 -8.68 -25.79 7.68
C MET A 107 -7.66 -25.43 8.77
N SER A 108 -6.72 -26.32 9.04
CA SER A 108 -5.54 -26.03 9.87
C SER A 108 -4.62 -25.01 9.18
N ALA A 109 -3.73 -24.39 9.96
CA ALA A 109 -2.72 -23.50 9.40
C ALA A 109 -1.84 -24.21 8.35
N ALA A 110 -1.49 -25.47 8.60
CA ALA A 110 -0.69 -26.27 7.67
C ALA A 110 -1.42 -26.57 6.35
N GLU A 111 -2.74 -26.80 6.39
CA GLU A 111 -3.54 -26.96 5.18
C GLU A 111 -3.67 -25.64 4.41
N ILE A 112 -3.84 -24.52 5.11
CA ILE A 112 -3.88 -23.19 4.48
C ILE A 112 -2.53 -22.86 3.84
N ASP A 113 -1.41 -23.20 4.48
CA ASP A 113 -0.07 -22.96 3.95
C ASP A 113 0.15 -23.59 2.56
N ASN A 114 -0.57 -24.67 2.21
CA ASN A 114 -0.47 -25.32 0.90
C ASN A 114 -1.23 -24.59 -0.21
N ILE A 115 -2.17 -23.71 0.14
CA ILE A 115 -3.01 -22.97 -0.82
C ILE A 115 -2.82 -21.46 -0.75
N TYR A 116 -2.08 -20.98 0.26
CA TYR A 116 -1.86 -19.57 0.49
C TYR A 116 -0.96 -18.98 -0.60
N TRP A 117 -1.46 -17.95 -1.28
CA TRP A 117 -0.72 -17.22 -2.31
C TRP A 117 -0.39 -15.80 -1.84
N ASN A 118 0.88 -15.41 -1.98
CA ASN A 118 1.34 -14.07 -1.68
C ASN A 118 2.54 -13.72 -2.57
N GLU A 119 2.53 -12.52 -3.15
CA GLU A 119 3.64 -12.07 -4.01
C GLU A 119 4.80 -11.47 -3.21
N ALA A 120 4.51 -10.96 -2.01
CA ALA A 120 5.53 -10.46 -1.12
C ALA A 120 6.42 -11.57 -0.53
N HIS A 121 7.58 -11.13 -0.03
CA HIS A 121 8.56 -11.98 0.66
C HIS A 121 8.79 -11.48 2.08
N ARG A 122 8.72 -12.38 3.08
CA ARG A 122 8.90 -12.04 4.50
C ARG A 122 10.26 -11.39 4.73
N ASN A 123 10.25 -10.24 5.39
CA ASN A 123 11.45 -9.52 5.88
C ASN A 123 12.54 -9.28 4.82
N ALA A 124 12.16 -9.17 3.54
CA ALA A 124 13.08 -8.81 2.46
C ALA A 124 13.74 -7.44 2.72
N GLY A 125 14.90 -7.18 2.09
CA GLY A 125 15.56 -5.88 2.21
C GLY A 125 14.67 -4.74 1.71
N VAL A 126 14.56 -3.65 2.49
CA VAL A 126 13.80 -2.46 2.06
C VAL A 126 14.59 -1.72 0.98
N ARG A 127 13.97 -1.46 -0.17
CA ARG A 127 14.62 -0.75 -1.29
C ARG A 127 14.98 0.68 -0.88
N LYS A 128 16.08 1.21 -1.44
CA LYS A 128 16.46 2.62 -1.29
C LYS A 128 15.51 3.54 -2.09
N GLY A 129 15.36 4.77 -1.63
CA GLY A 129 14.44 5.77 -2.19
C GLY A 129 13.37 6.16 -1.17
N ARG A 130 12.66 7.26 -1.41
CA ARG A 130 11.48 7.64 -0.62
C ARG A 130 10.21 7.19 -1.32
N PHE A 131 9.32 6.53 -0.59
CA PHE A 131 8.08 5.97 -1.14
C PHE A 131 6.87 6.52 -0.38
N PRO A 132 5.80 6.95 -1.10
CA PRO A 132 4.56 7.43 -0.48
C PRO A 132 3.94 6.38 0.43
N LEU A 133 3.41 6.83 1.56
CA LEU A 133 2.74 6.02 2.57
C LEU A 133 1.22 5.92 2.31
N VAL A 134 0.70 4.71 2.40
CA VAL A 134 -0.73 4.38 2.41
C VAL A 134 -1.05 3.67 3.72
N VAL A 135 -2.11 4.10 4.40
CA VAL A 135 -2.65 3.35 5.54
C VAL A 135 -3.91 2.63 5.09
N PHE A 136 -3.91 1.31 5.21
CA PHE A 136 -5.05 0.46 4.91
C PHE A 136 -5.76 0.07 6.20
N SER A 137 -7.08 0.24 6.22
CA SER A 137 -7.92 -0.13 7.36
C SER A 137 -8.97 -1.15 6.90
N HIS A 138 -8.91 -2.35 7.48
CA HIS A 138 -9.78 -3.48 7.11
C HIS A 138 -11.25 -3.25 7.48
N GLY A 139 -12.19 -3.95 6.85
CA GLY A 139 -13.63 -3.87 7.22
C GLY A 139 -13.92 -4.44 8.61
N ASN A 140 -15.14 -4.27 9.12
CA ASN A 140 -15.53 -4.82 10.43
C ASN A 140 -15.37 -6.35 10.48
N GLY A 141 -14.65 -6.89 11.48
CA GLY A 141 -14.34 -8.33 11.55
C GLY A 141 -13.33 -8.83 10.51
N GLY A 142 -12.66 -7.90 9.83
CA GLY A 142 -11.56 -8.16 8.90
C GLY A 142 -10.24 -8.47 9.61
N SER A 143 -9.12 -8.45 8.88
CA SER A 143 -7.78 -8.61 9.45
C SER A 143 -6.77 -7.76 8.69
N ARG A 144 -5.61 -7.48 9.28
CA ARG A 144 -4.55 -6.70 8.65
C ARG A 144 -4.08 -7.26 7.30
N ASN A 145 -4.19 -8.56 7.09
CA ASN A 145 -3.77 -9.27 5.89
C ASN A 145 -4.93 -9.64 4.93
N GLN A 146 -6.14 -9.10 5.12
CA GLN A 146 -7.29 -9.47 4.29
C GLN A 146 -7.19 -9.02 2.81
N ASN A 147 -6.36 -8.01 2.51
CA ASN A 147 -6.19 -7.40 1.19
C ASN A 147 -4.73 -7.49 0.72
N THR A 148 -4.06 -8.63 0.97
CA THR A 148 -2.65 -8.84 0.61
C THR A 148 -2.36 -8.55 -0.86
N PHE A 149 -3.22 -9.02 -1.79
CA PHE A 149 -3.02 -8.80 -3.22
C PHE A 149 -2.98 -7.31 -3.60
N TRP A 150 -3.82 -6.47 -2.99
CA TRP A 150 -3.81 -5.02 -3.20
C TRP A 150 -2.57 -4.37 -2.59
N CYS A 151 -2.16 -4.83 -1.41
CA CYS A 151 -0.96 -4.32 -0.74
C CYS A 151 0.31 -4.69 -1.54
N ASP A 152 0.40 -5.93 -2.01
CA ASP A 152 1.47 -6.41 -2.89
C ASP A 152 1.50 -5.58 -4.19
N TYR A 153 0.34 -5.39 -4.82
CA TYR A 153 0.23 -4.59 -6.04
C TYR A 153 0.72 -3.15 -5.84
N LEU A 154 0.24 -2.45 -4.81
CA LEU A 154 0.68 -1.08 -4.55
C LEU A 154 2.17 -1.01 -4.18
N ALA A 155 2.67 -1.94 -3.38
CA ALA A 155 4.08 -1.98 -3.01
C ALA A 155 4.98 -2.20 -4.24
N SER A 156 4.57 -3.06 -5.17
CA SER A 156 5.29 -3.26 -6.43
C SER A 156 5.36 -2.00 -7.29
N HIS A 157 4.42 -1.07 -7.11
CA HIS A 157 4.37 0.25 -7.76
C HIS A 157 5.10 1.37 -7.00
N GLY A 158 5.75 1.05 -5.88
CA GLY A 158 6.54 2.03 -5.13
C GLY A 158 5.78 2.73 -4.01
N TYR A 159 4.82 2.06 -3.38
CA TYR A 159 4.16 2.55 -2.16
C TYR A 159 4.62 1.75 -0.94
N ILE A 160 4.65 2.38 0.23
CA ILE A 160 4.69 1.67 1.50
C ILE A 160 3.27 1.61 2.03
N ILE A 161 2.81 0.43 2.42
CA ILE A 161 1.45 0.19 2.90
C ILE A 161 1.53 -0.34 4.31
N VAL A 162 0.75 0.26 5.21
CA VAL A 162 0.66 -0.13 6.62
C VAL A 162 -0.78 -0.52 6.93
N SER A 163 -0.97 -1.73 7.44
CA SER A 163 -2.29 -2.29 7.78
C SER A 163 -2.24 -2.90 9.16
N ALA A 164 -3.12 -2.47 10.06
CA ALA A 164 -3.18 -2.99 11.42
C ALA A 164 -4.43 -3.81 11.67
N ASP A 165 -4.31 -4.78 12.57
CA ASP A 165 -5.45 -5.35 13.27
C ASP A 165 -5.93 -4.30 14.27
N HIS A 166 -7.13 -3.78 14.07
CA HIS A 166 -7.78 -2.94 15.06
C HIS A 166 -8.27 -3.84 16.20
N THR A 167 -7.49 -3.93 17.28
CA THR A 167 -7.72 -4.86 18.41
C THR A 167 -9.17 -4.82 18.90
N GLY A 168 -9.77 -6.01 19.10
CA GLY A 168 -11.19 -6.16 19.45
C GLY A 168 -12.17 -6.01 18.28
N ASN A 169 -11.75 -5.46 17.13
CA ASN A 169 -12.57 -5.35 15.92
C ASN A 169 -12.04 -6.16 14.72
N ALA A 170 -10.79 -6.60 14.75
CA ALA A 170 -10.27 -7.62 13.85
C ALA A 170 -10.88 -8.99 14.18
N ARG A 171 -10.91 -9.90 13.19
CA ARG A 171 -11.36 -11.29 13.33
C ARG A 171 -10.72 -11.96 14.53
N TYR A 172 -9.40 -11.83 14.59
CA TYR A 172 -8.59 -12.08 15.76
C TYR A 172 -7.29 -11.27 15.66
N THR A 173 -6.71 -10.95 16.81
CA THR A 173 -5.41 -10.31 16.95
C THR A 173 -4.57 -11.15 17.90
N ILE A 174 -3.34 -11.50 17.53
CA ILE A 174 -2.49 -12.34 18.38
C ILE A 174 -1.44 -11.45 19.03
N ILE A 175 -1.51 -11.31 20.35
CA ILE A 175 -0.61 -10.47 21.14
C ILE A 175 0.05 -11.36 22.19
N ASN A 176 1.38 -11.43 22.16
CA ASN A 176 2.17 -12.29 23.05
C ASN A 176 1.67 -13.75 23.07
N GLY A 177 1.35 -14.29 21.88
CA GLY A 177 0.84 -15.65 21.70
C GLY A 177 -0.62 -15.87 22.10
N LYS A 178 -1.32 -14.83 22.61
CA LYS A 178 -2.72 -14.92 23.04
C LYS A 178 -3.67 -14.32 22.00
N PRO A 179 -4.72 -15.03 21.58
CA PRO A 179 -5.72 -14.49 20.67
C PRO A 179 -6.69 -13.56 21.40
N ILE A 180 -6.87 -12.35 20.87
CA ILE A 180 -7.96 -11.43 21.18
C ILE A 180 -8.93 -11.51 20.02
N LEU A 181 -10.14 -12.02 20.25
CA LEU A 181 -11.12 -12.25 19.20
C LEU A 181 -11.94 -11.00 18.90
N PHE A 182 -12.62 -11.02 17.75
CA PHE A 182 -13.65 -10.04 17.40
C PHE A 182 -14.70 -9.92 18.51
N GLN A 183 -14.99 -8.68 18.90
CA GLN A 183 -16.02 -8.35 19.89
C GLN A 183 -17.12 -7.52 19.25
N ALA A 184 -18.30 -8.12 19.12
CA ALA A 184 -19.46 -7.44 18.54
C ALA A 184 -19.84 -6.17 19.31
N SER A 185 -19.64 -6.16 20.65
CA SER A 185 -19.87 -4.99 21.51
C SER A 185 -18.95 -3.82 21.18
N GLU A 186 -17.76 -4.07 20.61
CA GLU A 186 -16.78 -3.03 20.27
C GLU A 186 -17.03 -2.40 18.90
N ARG A 187 -18.05 -2.83 18.14
CA ARG A 187 -18.35 -2.27 16.82
C ARG A 187 -18.58 -0.75 16.88
N ALA A 188 -19.30 -0.27 17.89
CA ALA A 188 -19.54 1.17 18.05
C ALA A 188 -18.28 1.93 18.45
N ASN A 189 -17.41 1.33 19.27
CA ASN A 189 -16.14 1.92 19.69
C ASN A 189 -15.11 1.97 18.55
N SER A 190 -15.18 1.01 17.63
CA SER A 190 -14.34 0.93 16.44
C SER A 190 -14.33 2.24 15.62
N ALA A 191 -15.48 2.92 15.50
CA ALA A 191 -15.56 4.21 14.80
C ALA A 191 -14.75 5.33 15.48
N LYS A 192 -14.51 5.24 16.80
CA LYS A 192 -13.67 6.16 17.57
C LYS A 192 -12.21 5.74 17.55
N ASP A 193 -11.95 4.44 17.71
CA ASP A 193 -10.58 3.93 17.82
C ASP A 193 -9.84 3.94 16.49
N ARG A 194 -10.50 3.67 15.37
CA ARG A 194 -9.84 3.54 14.06
C ARG A 194 -9.14 4.82 13.59
N PRO A 195 -9.75 6.02 13.64
CA PRO A 195 -9.03 7.25 13.31
C PRO A 195 -7.80 7.49 14.20
N LEU A 196 -7.89 7.12 15.48
CA LEU A 196 -6.79 7.26 16.44
C LEU A 196 -5.69 6.23 16.17
N ASP A 197 -6.06 4.99 15.85
CA ASP A 197 -5.13 3.93 15.43
C ASP A 197 -4.38 4.34 14.16
N VAL A 198 -5.09 4.87 13.15
CA VAL A 198 -4.47 5.37 11.91
C VAL A 198 -3.50 6.52 12.20
N SER A 199 -3.90 7.49 13.02
CA SER A 199 -3.04 8.61 13.40
C SER A 199 -1.78 8.12 14.12
N PHE A 200 -1.94 7.18 15.06
CA PHE A 200 -0.82 6.57 15.77
C PHE A 200 0.13 5.80 14.85
N LEU A 201 -0.40 5.06 13.86
CA LEU A 201 0.43 4.36 12.86
C LEU A 201 1.22 5.34 11.99
N LEU A 202 0.62 6.47 11.59
CA LEU A 202 1.33 7.54 10.88
C LEU A 202 2.50 8.07 11.73
N ASP A 203 2.29 8.31 13.02
CA ASP A 203 3.35 8.73 13.93
C ASP A 203 4.47 7.68 14.02
N GLN A 204 4.14 6.39 14.09
CA GLN A 204 5.15 5.32 14.08
C GLN A 204 5.95 5.30 12.78
N MET A 205 5.31 5.52 11.63
CA MET A 205 5.99 5.60 10.35
C MET A 205 6.89 6.82 10.23
N ILE A 206 6.49 7.98 10.76
CA ILE A 206 7.37 9.15 10.85
C ILE A 206 8.59 8.84 11.73
N ARG A 207 8.41 8.12 12.85
CA ARG A 207 9.54 7.72 13.72
C ARG A 207 10.48 6.74 13.01
N TRP A 208 9.94 5.78 12.27
CA TRP A 208 10.72 4.83 11.48
C TRP A 208 11.52 5.53 10.38
N ASP A 209 10.91 6.49 9.68
CA ASP A 209 11.61 7.32 8.69
C ASP A 209 12.76 8.11 9.32
N LYS A 210 12.59 8.58 10.56
CA LYS A 210 13.63 9.22 11.38
C LYS A 210 14.64 8.24 12.00
N GLY A 211 14.53 6.95 11.72
CA GLY A 211 15.51 5.93 12.09
C GLY A 211 15.20 5.10 13.33
N ALA A 212 13.98 5.17 13.87
CA ALA A 212 13.56 4.26 14.95
C ALA A 212 13.59 2.78 14.50
N ASP A 213 13.37 2.51 13.21
CA ASP A 213 13.74 1.26 12.54
C ASP A 213 14.73 1.58 11.41
N LYS A 214 15.97 1.10 11.54
CA LYS A 214 17.05 1.41 10.59
C LYS A 214 16.76 0.92 9.17
N ARG A 215 15.89 -0.08 8.99
CA ARG A 215 15.52 -0.59 7.67
C ARG A 215 14.72 0.45 6.87
N PHE A 216 13.94 1.27 7.57
CA PHE A 216 13.03 2.27 7.00
C PHE A 216 13.55 3.72 7.10
N ALA A 217 14.74 3.92 7.66
CA ALA A 217 15.34 5.25 7.79
C ALA A 217 15.47 5.96 6.43
N SER A 218 14.85 7.13 6.30
CA SER A 218 14.80 7.93 5.06
C SER A 218 14.26 7.12 3.87
N ARG A 219 13.20 6.34 4.10
CA ARG A 219 12.51 5.54 3.08
C ARG A 219 11.05 5.91 2.89
N ILE A 220 10.45 6.63 3.83
CA ILE A 220 9.01 6.89 3.83
C ILE A 220 8.79 8.36 3.49
N ASP A 221 8.01 8.61 2.44
CA ASP A 221 7.49 9.93 2.14
C ASP A 221 6.22 10.15 2.98
N THR A 222 6.39 10.94 4.04
CA THR A 222 5.33 11.34 4.98
C THR A 222 4.90 12.80 4.80
N ASP A 223 5.57 13.55 3.92
CA ASP A 223 5.29 14.96 3.64
C ASP A 223 4.46 15.16 2.36
N GLY A 224 4.35 14.12 1.53
CA GLY A 224 3.58 14.14 0.29
C GLY A 224 4.36 14.77 -0.88
N SER A 225 5.69 14.84 -0.77
CA SER A 225 6.57 15.34 -1.84
C SER A 225 6.61 14.44 -3.08
N GLY A 226 6.07 13.22 -2.98
CA GLY A 226 6.14 12.19 -4.00
C GLY A 226 7.47 11.44 -3.95
N PRO A 227 7.60 10.35 -4.72
CA PRO A 227 8.80 9.53 -4.68
C PRO A 227 10.02 10.28 -5.23
N ALA A 228 10.93 10.67 -4.34
CA ALA A 228 12.28 11.11 -4.71
C ALA A 228 13.17 9.86 -4.85
N LEU A 229 13.28 9.33 -6.07
CA LEU A 229 14.30 8.33 -6.39
C LEU A 229 15.66 9.04 -6.52
N GLN A 230 16.60 8.74 -5.63
CA GLN A 230 17.99 9.19 -5.81
C GLN A 230 18.60 8.47 -7.02
N GLY A 231 18.77 9.21 -8.11
CA GLY A 231 19.68 8.97 -9.24
C GLY A 231 19.87 7.54 -9.75
N GLY A 232 19.23 7.18 -10.86
CA GLY A 232 19.57 6.00 -11.67
C GLY A 232 18.47 5.55 -12.64
N ASP A 233 17.24 5.40 -12.14
CA ASP A 233 16.12 4.85 -12.92
C ASP A 233 15.15 5.95 -13.37
N ARG A 234 15.50 6.67 -14.43
CA ARG A 234 14.60 7.63 -15.10
C ARG A 234 14.00 7.01 -16.37
N ASP A 235 13.21 5.95 -16.25
CA ASP A 235 12.34 5.55 -17.37
C ASP A 235 11.15 4.66 -16.98
N VAL A 236 10.34 5.12 -16.03
CA VAL A 236 9.01 4.55 -15.80
C VAL A 236 7.99 5.67 -15.87
N GLY A 237 7.36 5.79 -17.05
CA GLY A 237 6.29 6.74 -17.32
C GLY A 237 5.18 6.62 -16.28
N ARG A 238 4.88 7.73 -15.60
CA ARG A 238 3.79 7.82 -14.61
C ARG A 238 2.78 8.88 -15.00
N PRO A 239 1.48 8.65 -14.73
CA PRO A 239 0.50 9.72 -14.70
C PRO A 239 0.77 10.64 -13.50
N ALA A 240 0.76 11.95 -13.76
CA ALA A 240 0.89 12.97 -12.72
C ALA A 240 -0.45 13.12 -11.99
N PHE A 241 -0.45 12.93 -10.67
CA PHE A 241 -1.57 13.37 -9.82
C PHE A 241 -1.25 14.75 -9.25
N PRO A 242 -2.25 15.66 -9.18
CA PRO A 242 -2.01 17.05 -8.74
C PRO A 242 -1.60 17.11 -7.27
N HIS A 243 -0.54 17.88 -7.00
CA HIS A 243 0.03 18.13 -5.68
C HIS A 243 -0.95 18.84 -4.72
N LYS A 244 -1.09 18.29 -3.51
CA LYS A 244 -1.48 19.04 -2.30
C LYS A 244 -0.57 18.61 -1.13
N PRO A 245 -0.08 19.54 -0.30
CA PRO A 245 0.80 19.21 0.82
C PRO A 245 0.01 18.46 1.89
N HIS A 246 0.61 17.38 2.43
CA HIS A 246 0.10 16.54 3.52
C HIS A 246 -1.17 15.72 3.23
N ARG A 247 -1.08 14.62 2.48
CA ARG A 247 -2.03 13.51 2.64
C ARG A 247 -1.36 12.15 2.45
N ALA A 248 -1.16 11.41 3.54
CA ALA A 248 -1.22 9.96 3.48
C ALA A 248 -2.60 9.57 2.93
N ILE A 249 -2.65 8.61 2.01
CA ILE A 249 -3.92 8.14 1.45
C ILE A 249 -4.44 7.05 2.38
N ALA A 250 -5.58 7.31 3.03
CA ALA A 250 -6.31 6.30 3.77
C ALA A 250 -7.24 5.55 2.80
N ALA A 251 -7.05 4.24 2.67
CA ALA A 251 -7.96 3.37 1.94
C ALA A 251 -8.82 2.59 2.94
N HIS A 252 -10.14 2.79 2.87
CA HIS A 252 -11.13 2.11 3.70
C HIS A 252 -11.85 1.03 2.90
N ALA A 253 -11.88 -0.19 3.41
CA ALA A 253 -12.85 -1.18 2.97
C ALA A 253 -14.19 -0.86 3.65
N TRP A 254 -15.23 -0.55 2.86
CA TRP A 254 -16.58 -0.29 3.38
C TRP A 254 -17.25 -1.59 3.87
N ASP A 255 -18.14 -1.43 4.86
CA ASP A 255 -18.97 -2.47 5.49
C ASP A 255 -19.94 -3.16 4.51
#